data_AF-A0A941XCH7-F1
#
_entry.id   AF-A0A941XCH7-F1
#
_cell.length_a   1.000
_cell.length_b   1.000
_cell.length_c   1.000
_cell.angle_alpha   90.00
_cell.angle_beta   90.00
_cell.angle_gamma   90.00
#
_symmetry.space_group_name_H-M   'P 1'
#
loop_
_entity.id
_entity.type
_entity.pdbx_description
1 polymer ?
#
loop_
_entity_poly.entity_id
_entity_poly.type
_entity_poly.pdbx_seq_one_letter_code
_entity_poly.pdbx_strand_id
1 'polypeptide(L)' 'MNKIALALILLILPFSLVYTSPRKKVGIVLSGGGAKGVAHIGVIKALEELNIPIDYIAGTSIGAIIG' A
#
# COMPACT_ATOMS: atom_id res chain seq x y z
N MET A 1 -32.75 23.19 6.09
CA MET A 1 -31.92 22.71 7.22
C MET A 1 -31.81 23.81 8.27
N ASN A 2 -32.04 23.46 9.52
CA ASN A 2 -31.89 24.33 10.69
C ASN A 2 -30.41 24.77 10.85
N LYS A 3 -30.19 26.07 11.13
CA LYS A 3 -28.83 26.66 11.30
C LYS A 3 -27.97 25.91 12.33
N ILE A 4 -28.61 25.34 13.34
CA ILE A 4 -27.98 24.52 14.39
C ILE A 4 -27.40 23.22 13.81
N ALA A 5 -28.13 22.52 12.93
CA ALA A 5 -27.63 21.30 12.30
C ALA A 5 -26.42 21.59 11.38
N LEU A 6 -26.43 22.73 10.69
CA LEU A 6 -25.31 23.16 9.86
C LEU A 6 -24.03 23.41 10.70
N ALA A 7 -24.17 24.06 11.87
CA ALA A 7 -23.07 24.33 12.78
C ALA A 7 -22.46 23.05 13.39
N LEU A 8 -23.30 22.07 13.74
CA LEU A 8 -22.83 20.77 14.27
C LEU A 8 -22.08 19.96 13.20
N ILE A 9 -22.56 19.97 11.96
CA ILE A 9 -21.88 19.29 10.85
C ILE A 9 -20.50 19.93 10.60
N LEU A 10 -20.41 21.27 10.58
CA LEU A 10 -19.15 22.00 10.45
C LEU A 10 -18.15 21.73 11.59
N LEU A 11 -18.64 21.49 12.80
CA LEU A 11 -17.80 21.18 13.96
C LEU A 11 -17.25 19.74 13.94
N ILE A 12 -18.03 18.78 13.44
CA ILE A 12 -17.72 17.34 13.50
C ILE A 12 -16.94 16.86 12.27
N LEU A 13 -17.21 17.42 11.08
CA LEU A 13 -16.51 17.11 9.82
C LEU A 13 -14.98 17.08 9.91
N PRO A 14 -14.30 18.11 10.47
CA PRO A 14 -12.84 18.10 10.53
C PRO A 14 -12.29 17.02 11.47
N PHE A 15 -13.03 16.66 12.52
CA PHE A 15 -12.60 15.64 13.48
C PHE A 15 -12.59 14.23 12.85
N SER A 16 -13.58 13.92 12.01
CA SER A 16 -13.66 12.63 11.30
C SER A 16 -12.55 12.47 10.25
N LEU A 17 -12.10 13.56 9.61
CA LEU A 17 -11.04 13.50 8.59
C LEU A 17 -9.64 13.27 9.17
N VAL A 18 -9.41 13.65 10.42
CA VAL A 18 -8.10 13.52 11.09
C VAL A 18 -7.86 12.10 11.63
N TYR A 19 -8.91 11.29 11.80
CA TYR A 19 -8.84 9.98 12.47
C TYR A 19 -8.47 8.80 11.55
N THR A 20 -7.70 9.03 10.48
CA THR A 20 -7.17 7.91 9.69
C THR A 20 -5.92 7.35 10.36
N SER A 21 -6.05 6.17 10.97
CA SER A 21 -4.86 5.42 11.40
C SER A 21 -4.06 5.01 10.17
N PRO A 22 -2.73 5.18 10.14
CA PRO A 22 -1.94 4.77 9.00
C PRO A 22 -2.10 3.27 8.78
N ARG A 23 -2.29 2.86 7.52
CA ARG A 23 -2.32 1.43 7.18
C ARG A 23 -0.99 0.78 7.56
N LYS A 24 -1.03 -0.53 7.84
CA LYS A 24 0.20 -1.31 7.98
C LYS A 24 0.98 -1.24 6.66
N LYS A 25 2.29 -1.04 6.78
CA LYS A 25 3.19 -1.06 5.64
C LYS A 25 3.59 -2.51 5.32
N VAL A 26 3.72 -2.84 4.05
CA VAL A 26 4.10 -4.16 3.55
C VAL A 26 5.41 -4.02 2.79
N GLY A 27 6.42 -4.77 3.22
CA GLY A 27 7.67 -4.91 2.49
C GLY A 27 7.79 -6.31 1.90
N ILE A 28 8.31 -6.43 0.68
CA ILE A 28 8.65 -7.71 0.07
C ILE A 28 10.15 -7.79 -0.21
N VAL A 29 10.71 -9.00 -0.14
CA VAL A 29 12.14 -9.25 -0.37
C VAL A 29 12.30 -10.26 -1.50
N LEU A 30 12.97 -9.86 -2.57
CA LEU A 30 13.19 -10.65 -3.78
C LEU A 30 14.61 -11.20 -3.82
N SER A 31 14.75 -12.49 -3.55
CA SER A 31 16.05 -13.16 -3.60
C SER A 31 16.66 -13.18 -5.02
N GLY A 32 17.97 -13.39 -5.10
CA GLY A 32 18.64 -13.70 -6.36
C GLY A 32 18.27 -15.08 -6.92
N GLY A 33 18.68 -15.36 -8.15
CA GLY A 33 18.38 -16.64 -8.81
C GLY A 33 18.72 -16.74 -10.30
N GLY A 34 19.51 -15.78 -10.83
CA GLY A 34 19.84 -15.70 -12.25
C GLY A 34 18.59 -15.60 -13.13
N ALA A 35 18.60 -16.26 -14.28
CA ALA A 35 17.48 -16.22 -15.23
C ALA A 35 16.14 -16.70 -14.65
N LYS A 36 16.15 -17.58 -13.63
CA LYS A 36 14.90 -18.05 -12.99
C LYS A 36 14.21 -16.98 -12.15
N GLY A 37 14.94 -15.91 -11.81
CA GLY A 37 14.39 -14.77 -11.04
C GLY A 37 13.24 -14.05 -11.73
N VAL A 38 13.06 -14.23 -13.05
CA VAL A 38 11.90 -13.69 -13.80
C VAL A 38 10.54 -14.11 -13.22
N ALA A 39 10.50 -15.21 -12.46
CA ALA A 39 9.31 -15.64 -11.74
C ALA A 39 8.80 -14.60 -10.71
N HIS A 40 9.69 -13.74 -10.18
CA HIS A 40 9.31 -12.66 -9.27
C HIS A 40 8.29 -11.68 -9.89
N ILE A 41 8.31 -11.49 -11.22
CA ILE A 41 7.32 -10.66 -11.93
C ILE A 41 5.91 -11.21 -11.74
N GLY A 42 5.75 -12.53 -11.85
CA GLY A 42 4.46 -13.19 -11.63
C GLY A 42 3.97 -13.06 -10.19
N VAL A 43 4.89 -13.08 -9.22
CA VAL A 43 4.57 -12.86 -7.80
C VAL A 43 4.05 -11.43 -7.58
N ILE A 44 4.76 -10.42 -8.10
CA ILE A 44 4.32 -9.02 -8.00
C ILE A 44 2.95 -8.86 -8.66
N LYS A 45 2.74 -9.45 -9.84
CA LYS A 45 1.45 -9.41 -10.54
C LYS A 45 0.31 -10.00 -9.71
N ALA A 46 0.54 -11.15 -9.07
CA ALA A 46 -0.46 -11.76 -8.20
C ALA A 46 -0.78 -10.89 -6.97
N LEU A 47 0.23 -10.23 -6.40
CA LEU A 47 0.03 -9.29 -5.28
C LEU A 47 -0.79 -8.07 -5.70
N GLU A 48 -0.56 -7.52 -6.90
CA GLU A 48 -1.37 -6.44 -7.49
C GLU A 48 -2.82 -6.87 -7.68
N GLU A 49 -3.05 -8.05 -8.28
CA GLU A 49 -4.40 -8.59 -8.53
C GLU A 49 -5.19 -8.82 -7.24
N LEU A 50 -4.49 -9.16 -6.15
CA LEU A 50 -5.06 -9.31 -4.81
C LEU A 50 -5.20 -7.99 -4.04
N ASN A 51 -4.85 -6.85 -4.66
CA ASN A 51 -4.86 -5.52 -4.05
C ASN A 51 -4.02 -5.44 -2.77
N ILE A 52 -2.88 -6.14 -2.72
CA ILE A 52 -1.95 -6.09 -1.59
C ILE A 52 -1.00 -4.88 -1.80
N PRO A 53 -1.03 -3.86 -0.93
CA PRO A 53 -0.26 -2.63 -1.14
C PRO A 53 1.21 -2.81 -0.73
N ILE A 54 2.13 -2.87 -1.69
CA ILE A 54 3.58 -2.97 -1.45
C ILE A 54 4.15 -1.56 -1.23
N ASP A 55 4.80 -1.33 -0.08
CA ASP A 55 5.45 -0.05 0.27
C ASP A 55 6.95 -0.05 0.00
N TYR A 56 7.55 -1.23 0.16
CA TYR A 56 9.00 -1.39 0.11
C TYR A 56 9.34 -2.67 -0.64
N ILE A 57 10.34 -2.57 -1.49
CA ILE A 57 10.94 -3.72 -2.15
C ILE A 57 12.43 -3.70 -1.85
N ALA A 58 12.95 -4.84 -1.43
CA ALA A 58 14.37 -5.09 -1.33
C ALA A 58 14.70 -6.29 -2.22
N GLY A 59 15.87 -6.29 -2.86
CA GLY A 59 16.26 -7.40 -3.72
C GLY A 59 17.76 -7.61 -3.79
N THR A 60 18.14 -8.81 -4.25
CA THR A 60 19.54 -9.19 -4.49
C THR A 60 19.71 -9.68 -5.93
N SER A 61 20.74 -9.19 -6.65
CA SER A 61 21.03 -9.57 -8.04
C SER A 61 19.79 -9.41 -8.94
N ILE A 62 19.32 -10.45 -9.64
CA ILE A 62 18.11 -10.39 -10.48
C ILE A 62 16.86 -9.93 -9.70
N GLY A 63 16.74 -10.28 -8.42
CA GLY A 63 15.65 -9.80 -7.56
C GLY A 63 15.73 -8.29 -7.30
N ALA A 64 16.93 -7.70 -7.30
CA ALA A 64 17.14 -6.25 -7.21
C ALA A 64 16.89 -5.52 -8.53
N ILE A 65 16.93 -6.24 -9.66
CA ILE A 65 16.64 -5.67 -10.99
C ILE A 65 15.13 -5.66 -11.24
N ILE A 66 14.43 -6.70 -10.79
CA ILE A 66 12.98 -6.84 -10.96
C ILE A 66 12.21 -5.99 -9.95
N GLY A 67 12.65 -6.02 -8.69
CA GLY A 67 12.04 -5.27 -7.59
C GLY A 67 12.36 -3.79 -7.63
#